data_AF-A0A6G3S0C1-F1
#
_entry.id   AF-A0A6G3S0C1-F1
#
_cell.length_a   1.000
_cell.length_b   1.000
_cell.length_c   1.000
_cell.angle_alpha   90.00
_cell.angle_beta   90.00
_cell.angle_gamma   90.00
#
_symmetry.space_group_name_H-M   'P 1'
#
loop_
_entity.id
_entity.type
_entity.pdbx_description
1 polymer ?
#
loop_
_entity_poly.entity_id
_entity_poly.type
_entity_poly.pdbx_seq_one_letter_code
_entity_poly.pdbx_strand_id
1 'polypeptide(L)'
;MNAIRTRTRLSRAVAAAAVCAAAVGGVAVSSASAQAAAKPACTGSEVKPSIVHGTDADPDGTATQTTATLLFTNVGKRTCTFKGHPGLDLVNAKGEAWSVAWQKQTAATVTLKPGVATMAELTFLPTSPKSTGAGEEAFVPAKVKVTPPNTTATATLAWPWKDIAVVRQDGATHPGTYLSTVFGTASS
;
A
#
# COMPACT_ATOMS: atom_id res chain seq x y z
N MET A 1 56.61 17.86 39.76
CA MET A 1 56.28 19.08 40.53
C MET A 1 55.07 18.76 41.39
N ASN A 2 55.11 19.00 42.70
CA ASN A 2 54.11 18.51 43.66
C ASN A 2 53.99 19.50 44.83
N ALA A 3 52.83 20.14 45.00
CA ALA A 3 52.45 20.96 46.17
C ALA A 3 50.93 21.23 46.07
N ILE A 4 50.07 20.70 46.95
CA ILE A 4 49.82 20.98 48.38
C ILE A 4 48.62 21.93 48.58
N ARG A 5 47.82 21.54 49.57
CA ARG A 5 46.54 22.08 50.09
C ARG A 5 46.70 23.56 50.56
N THR A 6 45.69 24.33 50.98
CA THR A 6 44.62 24.00 51.95
C THR A 6 43.65 25.19 52.21
N ARG A 7 42.40 24.89 52.60
CA ARG A 7 41.47 25.66 53.49
C ARG A 7 41.02 27.09 53.11
N THR A 8 39.91 27.67 53.56
CA THR A 8 38.53 27.29 54.00
C THR A 8 37.94 28.51 54.73
N ARG A 9 36.83 29.09 54.20
CA ARG A 9 35.73 29.87 54.84
C ARG A 9 36.01 31.01 55.86
N LEU A 10 35.30 32.13 55.66
CA LEU A 10 34.49 32.91 56.63
C LEU A 10 33.62 33.90 55.79
N SER A 11 32.29 33.84 55.68
CA SER A 11 31.19 33.96 56.66
C SER A 11 30.83 35.40 57.06
N ARG A 12 29.72 35.96 56.53
CA ARG A 12 28.82 36.91 57.22
C ARG A 12 27.51 37.19 56.45
N ALA A 13 26.49 37.64 57.19
CA ALA A 13 25.14 38.02 56.77
C ALA A 13 24.59 39.07 57.79
N VAL A 14 23.37 39.63 57.76
CA VAL A 14 22.10 39.31 57.06
C VAL A 14 21.38 40.62 56.69
N ALA A 15 20.66 40.70 55.56
CA ALA A 15 19.62 41.72 55.36
C ALA A 15 18.54 41.28 54.34
N ALA A 16 17.27 41.37 54.73
CA ALA A 16 16.11 41.18 53.84
C ALA A 16 15.51 42.54 53.47
N ALA A 17 14.97 42.68 52.26
CA ALA A 17 14.16 43.84 51.88
C ALA A 17 13.12 43.50 50.79
N ALA A 18 11.86 43.79 51.11
CA ALA A 18 10.72 44.15 50.26
C ALA A 18 10.44 43.39 48.93
N VAL A 19 9.27 42.75 48.90
CA VAL A 19 8.57 42.37 47.66
C VAL A 19 8.00 43.60 46.98
N CYS A 20 8.29 43.79 45.69
CA CYS A 20 7.49 44.62 44.78
C CYS A 20 6.96 43.73 43.65
N ALA A 21 5.67 43.42 43.67
CA ALA A 21 5.03 42.61 42.64
C ALA A 21 4.78 43.46 41.38
N ALA A 22 5.67 43.34 40.39
CA ALA A 22 5.46 43.89 39.04
C ALA A 22 4.89 42.80 38.13
N ALA A 23 3.59 42.92 37.80
CA ALA A 23 2.93 42.01 36.87
C ALA A 23 3.37 42.30 35.42
N VAL A 24 4.52 41.78 35.02
CA VAL A 24 4.88 41.67 33.60
C VAL A 24 4.07 40.53 33.00
N GLY A 25 3.05 40.89 32.21
CA GLY A 25 2.24 39.94 31.47
C GLY A 25 3.10 39.13 30.52
N GLY A 26 3.35 37.87 30.86
CA GLY A 26 4.09 36.95 30.02
C GLY A 26 3.31 36.70 28.73
N VAL A 27 3.72 37.34 27.64
CA VAL A 27 3.34 36.92 26.29
C VAL A 27 3.96 35.55 26.03
N ALA A 28 3.23 34.51 26.42
CA ALA A 28 3.51 33.14 26.03
C ALA A 28 3.39 33.07 24.51
N VAL A 29 4.51 33.21 23.81
CA VAL A 29 4.65 32.80 22.41
C VAL A 29 4.51 31.28 22.38
N SER A 30 3.25 30.84 22.32
CA SER A 30 2.88 29.47 22.00
C SER A 30 3.37 29.17 20.60
N SER A 31 4.58 28.62 20.50
CA SER A 31 5.13 28.01 19.29
C SER A 31 4.27 26.81 18.90
N ALA A 32 3.11 27.09 18.30
CA ALA A 32 2.22 26.08 17.76
C ALA A 32 2.94 25.39 16.60
N SER A 33 3.54 24.24 16.88
CA SER A 33 4.00 23.32 15.85
C SER A 33 2.80 22.95 14.99
N ALA A 34 2.71 23.56 13.81
CA ALA A 34 1.62 23.35 12.87
C ALA A 34 1.62 21.89 12.42
N GLN A 35 0.82 21.06 13.09
CA GLN A 35 0.66 19.65 12.78
C GLN A 35 0.05 19.56 11.37
N ALA A 36 0.87 19.21 10.38
CA ALA A 36 0.43 19.14 9.00
C ALA A 36 -0.77 18.19 8.89
N ALA A 37 -1.90 18.71 8.40
CA ALA A 37 -3.13 17.95 8.32
C ALA A 37 -2.92 16.67 7.49
N ALA A 38 -3.35 15.53 8.04
CA ALA A 38 -3.23 14.25 7.37
C ALA A 38 -3.95 14.29 6.02
N LYS A 39 -3.26 13.85 4.95
CA LYS A 39 -3.86 13.83 3.61
C LYS A 39 -5.05 12.86 3.59
N PRO A 40 -6.26 13.31 3.21
CA PRO A 40 -7.44 12.45 3.19
C PRO A 40 -7.27 11.26 2.25
N ALA A 41 -7.84 10.10 2.63
CA ALA A 41 -7.83 8.90 1.80
C ALA A 41 -8.48 9.14 0.44
N CYS A 42 -8.11 8.37 -0.57
CA CYS A 42 -8.80 8.34 -1.86
C CYS A 42 -10.15 7.62 -1.70
N THR A 43 -11.20 8.11 -2.34
CA THR A 43 -12.46 7.35 -2.45
C THR A 43 -12.37 6.31 -3.56
N GLY A 44 -13.20 5.27 -3.52
CA GLY A 44 -13.27 4.28 -4.60
C GLY A 44 -13.61 4.88 -5.97
N SER A 45 -14.35 6.01 -6.00
CA SER A 45 -14.67 6.76 -7.22
C SER A 45 -13.52 7.61 -7.78
N GLU A 46 -12.48 7.88 -6.98
CA GLU A 46 -11.30 8.63 -7.42
C GLU A 46 -10.20 7.73 -7.97
N VAL A 47 -10.29 6.41 -7.79
CA VAL A 47 -9.24 5.46 -8.19
C VAL A 47 -9.75 4.51 -9.25
N LYS A 48 -9.21 4.62 -10.47
CA LYS A 48 -9.51 3.73 -11.58
C LYS A 48 -8.46 2.62 -11.66
N PRO A 49 -8.84 1.33 -11.50
CA PRO A 49 -7.94 0.21 -11.75
C PRO A 49 -7.78 -0.09 -13.25
N SER A 50 -6.63 -0.61 -13.64
CA SER A 50 -6.36 -1.15 -14.99
C SER A 50 -5.29 -2.26 -14.94
N ILE A 51 -5.26 -3.15 -15.93
CA ILE A 51 -4.22 -4.15 -16.13
C ILE A 51 -3.18 -3.62 -17.11
N VAL A 52 -1.89 -3.69 -16.77
CA VAL A 52 -0.80 -3.46 -17.74
C VAL A 52 -0.65 -4.70 -18.62
N HIS A 53 -0.55 -4.48 -19.93
CA HIS A 53 -0.43 -5.53 -20.95
C HIS A 53 0.21 -4.94 -22.23
N GLY A 54 0.68 -5.80 -23.13
CA GLY A 54 1.58 -5.49 -24.23
C GLY A 54 2.94 -6.19 -24.06
N THR A 55 3.70 -6.33 -25.14
CA THR A 55 4.79 -7.34 -25.30
C THR A 55 5.68 -7.55 -24.08
N ASP A 56 6.23 -6.49 -23.50
CA ASP A 56 7.25 -6.57 -22.46
C ASP A 56 6.65 -6.55 -21.04
N ALA A 57 5.33 -6.39 -20.93
CA ALA A 57 4.55 -6.37 -19.69
C ALA A 57 3.59 -7.57 -19.57
N ASP A 58 3.47 -8.38 -20.62
CA ASP A 58 2.65 -9.58 -20.63
C ASP A 58 3.33 -10.71 -19.83
N PRO A 59 2.60 -11.42 -18.97
CA PRO A 59 3.13 -12.51 -18.17
C PRO A 59 3.50 -13.72 -19.05
N ASP A 60 4.66 -14.32 -18.78
CA ASP A 60 5.06 -15.57 -19.42
C ASP A 60 4.11 -16.72 -19.03
N GLY A 61 3.28 -17.16 -19.98
CA GLY A 61 2.35 -18.30 -19.83
C GLY A 61 3.03 -19.67 -19.81
N THR A 62 4.34 -19.76 -20.05
CA THR A 62 5.14 -20.99 -19.99
C THR A 62 5.94 -21.13 -18.69
N ALA A 63 6.02 -20.06 -17.90
CA ALA A 63 6.65 -20.06 -16.59
C ALA A 63 5.85 -20.90 -15.57
N THR A 64 6.54 -21.42 -14.55
CA THR A 64 5.90 -22.12 -13.44
C THR A 64 5.08 -21.21 -12.54
N GLN A 65 5.44 -19.92 -12.49
CA GLN A 65 4.73 -18.83 -11.81
C GLN A 65 5.13 -17.54 -12.52
N THR A 66 4.20 -16.61 -12.64
CA THR A 66 4.38 -15.35 -13.39
C THR A 66 3.56 -14.24 -12.74
N THR A 67 3.77 -13.00 -13.17
CA THR A 67 3.18 -11.82 -12.53
C THR A 67 2.53 -10.88 -13.53
N ALA A 68 1.29 -10.49 -13.26
CA ALA A 68 0.53 -9.45 -13.94
C ALA A 68 0.48 -8.18 -13.08
N THR A 69 0.66 -7.01 -13.70
CA THR A 69 0.60 -5.72 -12.98
C THR A 69 -0.79 -5.09 -13.05
N LEU A 70 -1.32 -4.72 -11.89
CA LEU A 70 -2.48 -3.85 -11.71
C LEU A 70 -2.01 -2.43 -11.41
N LEU A 71 -2.51 -1.45 -12.16
CA LEU A 71 -2.38 -0.02 -11.81
C LEU A 71 -3.64 0.48 -11.13
N PHE A 72 -3.47 1.39 -10.18
CA PHE A 72 -4.54 2.11 -9.49
C PHE A 72 -4.30 3.61 -9.64
N THR A 73 -4.91 4.20 -10.67
CA THR A 73 -4.68 5.61 -11.06
C THR A 73 -5.67 6.54 -10.36
N ASN A 74 -5.17 7.60 -9.72
CA ASN A 74 -6.03 8.66 -9.20
C ASN A 74 -6.57 9.52 -10.36
N VAL A 75 -7.83 9.27 -10.74
CA VAL A 75 -8.60 10.03 -11.73
C VAL A 75 -9.41 11.17 -11.10
N GLY A 76 -9.32 11.34 -9.78
CA GLY A 76 -9.89 12.46 -9.03
C GLY A 76 -9.13 13.78 -9.24
N LYS A 77 -9.69 14.86 -8.69
CA LYS A 77 -9.14 16.23 -8.83
C LYS A 77 -8.20 16.67 -7.70
N ARG A 78 -8.01 15.83 -6.67
CA ARG A 78 -7.22 16.14 -5.47
C ARG A 78 -6.11 15.13 -5.22
N THR A 79 -5.10 15.53 -4.46
CA THR A 79 -4.14 14.58 -3.89
C THR A 79 -4.78 13.81 -2.74
N CYS A 80 -4.56 12.51 -2.66
CA CYS A 80 -5.13 11.63 -1.63
C CYS A 80 -4.15 10.53 -1.20
N THR A 81 -4.44 9.84 -0.10
CA THR A 81 -3.67 8.69 0.38
C THR A 81 -4.35 7.36 0.06
N PHE A 82 -3.56 6.34 -0.24
CA PHE A 82 -4.05 5.02 -0.63
C PHE A 82 -3.18 3.94 0.02
N LYS A 83 -3.81 2.86 0.50
CA LYS A 83 -3.16 1.82 1.31
C LYS A 83 -4.03 0.57 1.36
N GLY A 84 -3.44 -0.61 1.27
CA GLY A 84 -4.07 -1.88 1.64
C GLY A 84 -3.84 -2.97 0.60
N HIS A 85 -4.73 -3.98 0.63
CA HIS A 85 -4.79 -5.05 -0.34
C HIS A 85 -5.97 -4.79 -1.30
N PRO A 86 -5.78 -4.86 -2.63
CA PRO A 86 -6.90 -4.89 -3.56
C PRO A 86 -7.59 -6.26 -3.48
N GLY A 87 -8.89 -6.31 -3.75
CA GLY A 87 -9.58 -7.56 -4.11
C GLY A 87 -9.47 -7.81 -5.61
N LEU A 88 -9.31 -9.08 -6.02
CA LEU A 88 -9.45 -9.50 -7.41
C LEU A 88 -10.20 -10.83 -7.47
N ASP A 89 -11.29 -10.89 -8.25
CA ASP A 89 -11.87 -12.16 -8.67
C ASP A 89 -11.47 -12.45 -10.12
N LEU A 90 -10.92 -13.64 -10.37
CA LEU A 90 -10.82 -14.22 -11.71
C LEU A 90 -12.21 -14.74 -12.10
N VAL A 91 -12.71 -14.39 -13.29
CA VAL A 91 -14.06 -14.79 -13.72
C VAL A 91 -14.00 -15.42 -15.11
N ASN A 92 -14.45 -16.67 -15.22
CA ASN A 92 -14.44 -17.41 -16.49
C ASN A 92 -15.63 -17.03 -17.39
N ALA A 93 -15.63 -17.55 -18.62
CA ALA A 93 -16.68 -17.26 -19.61
C ALA A 93 -18.09 -17.73 -19.18
N LYS A 94 -18.19 -18.70 -18.26
CA LYS A 94 -19.47 -19.19 -17.69
C LYS A 94 -19.97 -18.33 -16.53
N GLY A 95 -19.19 -17.36 -16.07
CA GLY A 95 -19.53 -16.46 -14.95
C GLY A 95 -19.15 -16.97 -13.56
N GLU A 96 -18.52 -18.15 -13.47
CA GLU A 96 -17.90 -18.64 -12.24
C GLU A 96 -16.76 -17.71 -11.83
N ALA A 97 -16.68 -17.40 -10.53
CA ALA A 97 -15.73 -16.45 -9.98
C ALA A 97 -14.88 -17.08 -8.88
N TRP A 98 -13.57 -16.87 -8.94
CA TRP A 98 -12.59 -17.26 -7.94
C TRP A 98 -11.92 -16.01 -7.37
N SER A 99 -12.18 -15.70 -6.09
CA SER A 99 -11.50 -14.63 -5.37
C SER A 99 -10.05 -15.02 -5.05
N VAL A 100 -9.10 -14.23 -5.53
CA VAL A 100 -7.66 -14.46 -5.34
C VAL A 100 -7.24 -14.07 -3.92
N ALA A 101 -6.46 -14.93 -3.27
CA ALA A 101 -5.95 -14.71 -1.91
C ALA A 101 -4.93 -13.56 -1.84
N TRP A 102 -4.75 -12.98 -0.66
CA TRP A 102 -3.69 -11.99 -0.42
C TRP A 102 -2.39 -12.66 0.04
N GLN A 103 -1.27 -12.15 -0.44
CA GLN A 103 0.01 -12.33 0.21
C GLN A 103 -0.06 -11.73 1.62
N LYS A 104 0.49 -12.44 2.62
CA LYS A 104 0.54 -11.96 4.02
C LYS A 104 1.61 -10.88 4.17
N GLN A 105 1.31 -9.65 3.77
CA GLN A 105 2.23 -8.51 3.78
C GLN A 105 1.59 -7.25 4.39
N THR A 106 2.40 -6.39 5.03
CA THR A 106 1.94 -5.10 5.52
C THR A 106 1.96 -4.06 4.40
N ALA A 107 0.80 -3.49 4.07
CA ALA A 107 0.70 -2.47 3.03
C ALA A 107 1.36 -1.14 3.45
N ALA A 108 2.14 -0.54 2.55
CA ALA A 108 2.63 0.83 2.69
C ALA A 108 1.54 1.85 2.32
N THR A 109 1.57 3.03 2.93
CA THR A 109 0.72 4.16 2.50
C THR A 109 1.41 4.91 1.37
N VAL A 110 0.73 5.02 0.22
CA VAL A 110 1.19 5.84 -0.92
C VAL A 110 0.37 7.12 -1.01
N THR A 111 0.95 8.17 -1.61
CA THR A 111 0.27 9.44 -1.88
C THR A 111 0.07 9.60 -3.38
N LEU A 112 -1.18 9.65 -3.84
CA LEU A 112 -1.54 9.79 -5.24
C LEU A 112 -1.97 11.23 -5.53
N LYS A 113 -1.21 11.93 -6.37
CA LYS A 113 -1.67 13.17 -7.03
C LYS A 113 -2.64 12.79 -8.18
N PRO A 114 -3.49 13.72 -8.67
CA PRO A 114 -4.23 13.50 -9.91
C PRO A 114 -3.31 13.02 -11.04
N GLY A 115 -3.72 11.98 -11.77
CA GLY A 115 -2.95 11.33 -12.84
C GLY A 115 -1.83 10.37 -12.37
N VAL A 116 -1.49 10.33 -11.08
CA VAL A 116 -0.47 9.39 -10.56
C VAL A 116 -1.12 8.07 -10.19
N ALA A 117 -0.44 6.97 -10.52
CA ALA A 117 -0.83 5.61 -10.18
C ALA A 117 0.04 5.03 -9.07
N THR A 118 -0.48 3.99 -8.42
CA THR A 118 0.31 2.99 -7.67
C THR A 118 0.04 1.61 -8.26
N MET A 119 0.83 0.62 -7.85
CA MET A 119 0.88 -0.70 -8.46
C MET A 119 0.47 -1.75 -7.43
N ALA A 120 -0.10 -2.86 -7.90
CA ALA A 120 -0.11 -4.12 -7.18
C ALA A 120 0.13 -5.26 -8.17
N GLU A 121 0.64 -6.37 -7.68
CA GLU A 121 0.96 -7.55 -8.49
C GLU A 121 -0.08 -8.64 -8.25
N LEU A 122 -0.58 -9.21 -9.34
CA LEU A 122 -1.24 -10.51 -9.36
C LEU A 122 -0.18 -11.54 -9.76
N THR A 123 0.36 -12.26 -8.78
CA THR A 123 1.19 -13.43 -9.02
C THR A 123 0.28 -14.63 -9.25
N PHE A 124 0.52 -15.42 -10.28
CA PHE A 124 -0.32 -16.59 -10.59
C PHE A 124 0.48 -17.72 -11.24
N LEU A 125 -0.09 -18.92 -11.23
CA LEU A 125 0.48 -20.12 -11.86
C LEU A 125 -0.18 -20.35 -13.22
N PRO A 126 0.51 -20.14 -14.35
CA PRO A 126 0.03 -20.61 -15.64
C PRO A 126 -0.13 -22.11 -15.64
N THR A 127 -1.15 -22.63 -16.34
CA THR A 127 -1.26 -24.07 -16.58
C THR A 127 -0.21 -24.50 -17.60
N SER A 128 0.71 -25.38 -17.19
CA SER A 128 1.69 -26.01 -18.08
C SER A 128 1.87 -27.47 -17.67
N PRO A 129 2.44 -28.34 -18.53
CA PRO A 129 2.77 -29.72 -18.14
C PRO A 129 3.70 -29.86 -16.92
N LYS A 130 4.32 -28.76 -16.45
CA LYS A 130 5.14 -28.70 -15.23
C LYS A 130 4.39 -28.17 -14.00
N SER A 131 3.26 -27.49 -14.19
CA SER A 131 2.47 -26.80 -13.17
C SER A 131 1.01 -27.29 -13.08
N THR A 132 0.62 -28.26 -13.90
CA THR A 132 -0.58 -29.09 -13.69
C THR A 132 -0.14 -30.53 -13.43
N GLY A 133 0.02 -30.89 -12.16
CA GLY A 133 0.13 -32.27 -11.71
C GLY A 133 -1.18 -33.05 -11.92
N ALA A 134 -1.13 -34.36 -11.66
CA ALA A 134 -2.31 -35.21 -11.79
C ALA A 134 -3.41 -34.79 -10.80
N GLY A 135 -4.49 -34.19 -11.32
CA GLY A 135 -5.65 -33.74 -10.54
C GLY A 135 -5.82 -32.22 -10.41
N GLU A 136 -4.91 -31.39 -10.95
CA GLU A 136 -5.06 -29.93 -10.93
C GLU A 136 -5.95 -29.44 -12.09
N GLU A 137 -6.99 -28.65 -11.78
CA GLU A 137 -7.93 -28.12 -12.77
C GLU A 137 -7.43 -26.80 -13.38
N ALA A 138 -7.67 -26.60 -14.68
CA ALA A 138 -7.42 -25.34 -15.37
C ALA A 138 -8.61 -24.36 -15.23
N PHE A 139 -8.39 -23.21 -14.62
CA PHE A 139 -9.33 -22.09 -14.64
C PHE A 139 -8.97 -21.12 -15.78
N VAL A 140 -9.89 -20.88 -16.72
CA VAL A 140 -9.66 -19.99 -17.88
C VAL A 140 -10.35 -18.63 -17.63
N PRO A 141 -9.64 -17.55 -17.26
CA PRO A 141 -10.27 -16.27 -17.01
C PRO A 141 -10.69 -15.60 -18.34
N ALA A 142 -11.89 -15.04 -18.38
CA ALA A 142 -12.36 -14.17 -19.47
C ALA A 142 -12.31 -12.69 -19.08
N LYS A 143 -12.43 -12.41 -17.78
CA LYS A 143 -12.41 -11.08 -17.19
C LYS A 143 -11.97 -11.16 -15.73
N VAL A 144 -11.59 -10.03 -15.17
CA VAL A 144 -11.35 -9.89 -13.73
C VAL A 144 -12.26 -8.83 -13.14
N LYS A 145 -12.58 -8.99 -11.86
CA LYS A 145 -13.25 -8.00 -11.02
C LYS A 145 -12.25 -7.44 -10.04
N VAL A 146 -11.87 -6.18 -10.18
CA VAL A 146 -10.89 -5.52 -9.30
C VAL A 146 -11.60 -4.57 -8.35
N THR A 147 -11.40 -4.77 -7.06
CA THR A 147 -11.94 -3.93 -5.98
C THR A 147 -10.77 -3.20 -5.31
N PRO A 148 -10.66 -1.86 -5.43
CA PRO A 148 -9.58 -1.12 -4.79
C PRO A 148 -9.59 -1.30 -3.25
N PRO A 149 -8.44 -1.15 -2.56
CA PRO A 149 -8.37 -1.16 -1.10
C PRO A 149 -9.40 -0.27 -0.41
N ASN A 150 -10.00 -0.79 0.66
CA ASN A 150 -10.96 -0.11 1.54
C ASN A 150 -12.23 0.42 0.86
N THR A 151 -12.63 -0.15 -0.28
CA THR A 151 -13.94 0.09 -0.90
C THR A 151 -14.62 -1.22 -1.28
N THR A 152 -15.92 -1.16 -1.55
CA THR A 152 -16.74 -2.24 -2.11
C THR A 152 -17.03 -2.02 -3.60
N ALA A 153 -16.57 -0.91 -4.19
CA ALA A 153 -16.75 -0.62 -5.60
C ALA A 153 -15.80 -1.49 -6.45
N THR A 154 -16.37 -2.26 -7.38
CA THR A 154 -15.62 -3.21 -8.23
C THR A 154 -15.65 -2.74 -9.68
N ALA A 155 -14.48 -2.66 -10.32
CA ALA A 155 -14.35 -2.49 -11.76
C ALA A 155 -14.24 -3.86 -12.45
N THR A 156 -14.91 -4.04 -13.59
CA THR A 156 -14.69 -5.23 -14.44
C THR A 156 -13.71 -4.87 -15.55
N LEU A 157 -12.63 -5.65 -15.68
CA LEU A 157 -11.61 -5.50 -16.72
C LEU A 157 -11.56 -6.79 -17.55
N ALA A 158 -11.29 -6.70 -18.85
CA ALA A 158 -11.04 -7.88 -19.67
C ALA A 158 -9.76 -8.59 -19.19
N TRP A 159 -9.73 -9.92 -19.30
CA TRP A 159 -8.46 -10.66 -19.20
C TRP A 159 -7.78 -10.59 -20.58
N PRO A 160 -6.63 -9.91 -20.72
CA PRO A 160 -6.04 -9.70 -22.04
C PRO A 160 -5.38 -10.98 -22.58
N TRP A 161 -4.87 -11.84 -21.71
CA TRP A 161 -4.08 -13.04 -22.06
C TRP A 161 -4.96 -14.28 -22.26
N LYS A 162 -5.75 -14.28 -23.33
CA LYS A 162 -6.75 -15.33 -23.63
C LYS A 162 -6.18 -16.75 -23.65
N ASP A 163 -4.93 -16.90 -24.05
CA ASP A 163 -4.23 -18.19 -24.17
C ASP A 163 -3.55 -18.64 -22.86
N ILE A 164 -3.63 -17.83 -21.79
CA ILE A 164 -3.10 -18.14 -20.47
C ILE A 164 -4.24 -18.51 -19.52
N ALA A 165 -4.36 -19.82 -19.27
CA ALA A 165 -5.17 -20.35 -18.18
C ALA A 165 -4.36 -20.44 -16.88
N VAL A 166 -5.04 -20.41 -15.74
CA VAL A 166 -4.48 -20.39 -14.39
C VAL A 166 -4.78 -21.70 -13.68
N VAL A 167 -3.80 -22.25 -12.96
CA VAL A 167 -4.01 -23.44 -12.11
C VAL A 167 -5.02 -23.08 -11.00
N ARG A 168 -6.13 -23.82 -10.91
CA ARG A 168 -7.19 -23.56 -9.94
C ARG A 168 -6.71 -23.86 -8.52
N GLN A 169 -6.80 -22.87 -7.63
CA GLN A 169 -6.31 -22.95 -6.25
C GLN A 169 -7.28 -22.34 -5.22
N ASP A 170 -8.59 -22.30 -5.51
CA ASP A 170 -9.63 -21.77 -4.61
C ASP A 170 -9.78 -22.57 -3.29
N GLY A 171 -9.40 -23.85 -3.28
CA GLY A 171 -9.31 -24.68 -2.06
C GLY A 171 -7.93 -24.72 -1.38
N ALA A 172 -6.91 -24.00 -1.87
CA ALA A 172 -5.54 -24.15 -1.38
C ALA A 172 -5.27 -23.39 -0.07
N THR A 173 -4.60 -24.04 0.89
CA THR A 173 -4.14 -23.38 2.14
C THR A 173 -2.88 -22.53 1.96
N HIS A 174 -2.12 -22.81 0.89
CA HIS A 174 -0.89 -22.12 0.50
C HIS A 174 -0.91 -21.88 -1.02
N PRO A 175 -1.80 -21.01 -1.53
CA PRO A 175 -1.94 -20.78 -2.96
C PRO A 175 -0.67 -20.12 -3.53
N GLY A 176 -0.26 -20.55 -4.71
CA GLY A 176 0.75 -19.87 -5.51
C GLY A 176 0.17 -18.72 -6.34
N THR A 177 -1.16 -18.64 -6.46
CA THR A 177 -1.89 -17.52 -7.04
C THR A 177 -2.38 -16.56 -5.97
N TYR A 178 -1.84 -15.34 -5.94
CA TYR A 178 -2.10 -14.35 -4.88
C TYR A 178 -1.89 -12.90 -5.37
N LEU A 179 -2.45 -11.95 -4.63
CA LEU A 179 -2.24 -10.51 -4.81
C LEU A 179 -1.25 -9.95 -3.79
N SER A 180 -0.39 -9.03 -4.23
CA SER A 180 0.39 -8.18 -3.34
C SER A 180 -0.47 -7.11 -2.65
N THR A 181 0.10 -6.44 -1.65
CA THR A 181 -0.37 -5.11 -1.24
C THR A 181 -0.13 -4.09 -2.35
N VAL A 182 -0.79 -2.92 -2.30
CA VAL A 182 -0.36 -1.79 -3.14
C VAL A 182 1.04 -1.31 -2.75
N PHE A 183 1.87 -0.94 -3.74
CA PHE A 183 3.24 -0.48 -3.54
C PHE A 183 3.69 0.51 -4.63
N GLY A 184 4.72 1.30 -4.31
CA GLY A 184 5.34 2.25 -5.24
C GLY A 184 4.39 3.34 -5.77
N THR A 185 4.90 4.13 -6.71
CA THR A 185 4.10 5.06 -7.51
C THR A 185 4.65 5.09 -8.92
N ALA A 186 3.76 5.01 -9.91
CA ALA A 186 4.07 5.20 -11.32
C ALA A 186 3.45 6.53 -11.80
N SER A 187 4.22 7.31 -12.56
CA SER A 187 3.68 8.39 -13.37
C SER A 187 3.26 7.82 -14.72
N SER A 188 2.17 8.32 -15.29
CA SER A 188 1.85 8.13 -16.71
C SER A 188 2.75 8.97 -17.60
#